data_AF-A0A1H6E9N7-F1
#
_entry.id   AF-A0A1H6E9N7-F1
#
_cell.length_a   1.000
_cell.length_b   1.000
_cell.length_c   1.000
_cell.angle_alpha   90.00
_cell.angle_beta   90.00
_cell.angle_gamma   90.00
#
_symmetry.space_group_name_H-M   'P 1'
#
loop_
_entity.id
_entity.type
_entity.pdbx_description
1 polymer ?
#
loop_
_entity_poly.entity_id
_entity_poly.type
_entity_poly.pdbx_seq_one_letter_code
_entity_poly.pdbx_strand_id
1 'polypeptide(L)'
;MLDQRGRPHVPRQFSLALPVPARAARVLVLTAVFVCAACGLVYELELVALASYLVGDSVTQASVVLSVMVFAMGCGSLLAKRLRNRPAAAFVAVESALALVGGLSVMALYAVFAWYGQARFAMVGCAFAIGVLIGAEVPLLMTLVQRIRRQDAGGAVADLFAADYVGALVGGLAFSFLLLPFLGQLTGALATGGVNAVAGGATVLWLFRGDMSPRARGWLLTANVGVLALLACAALGAGPFERAARHAVYGGRVRVAEQSGAEEIVLTGGTGASGATSLRLYVGGDLTVCGADAALYHQALVEPALSGPHARVLLLGGGDGLALREVLRRPGVDTVTVVPGDAELARLGRTDPGLTALNAHAFDDRRVRVVAGDAFDWLREAAGRSPAGRRYDVILADLPEPAASDSAKLYSQEFYGLAARALADGGRLAVHAGSSTHSLWTTDATLGTVPLRATPYAMTAVRACGAAADWNLLLAAPGSARPRLALPPDSPPGQVVTAAMLRTAGRRALHSRPAHALLPSTLLRPRITE
;
A
#
# COMPACT_ATOMS: atom_id res chain seq x y z
N MET A 1 62.28 -25.22 -17.89
CA MET A 1 62.87 -25.68 -19.16
C MET A 1 62.82 -24.49 -20.12
N LEU A 2 63.97 -23.84 -20.33
CA LEU A 2 64.14 -22.69 -21.23
C LEU A 2 64.23 -23.22 -22.67
N ASP A 3 63.33 -22.77 -23.54
CA ASP A 3 63.44 -23.01 -24.99
C ASP A 3 64.35 -21.96 -25.63
N GLN A 4 65.20 -22.43 -26.55
CA GLN A 4 66.42 -21.81 -27.05
C GLN A 4 66.23 -20.75 -28.15
N ARG A 5 65.09 -20.06 -28.20
CA ARG A 5 64.92 -18.90 -29.09
C ARG A 5 64.19 -17.78 -28.38
N GLY A 6 64.93 -16.72 -28.05
CA GLY A 6 64.45 -15.48 -27.44
C GLY A 6 63.48 -14.68 -28.32
N ARG A 7 62.37 -15.30 -28.73
CA ARG A 7 61.19 -14.60 -29.23
C ARG A 7 60.26 -14.40 -28.04
N PRO A 8 59.80 -13.17 -27.76
CA PRO A 8 58.75 -12.98 -26.76
C PRO A 8 57.57 -13.86 -27.15
N HIS A 9 57.15 -14.72 -26.22
CA HIS A 9 55.92 -15.47 -26.38
C HIS A 9 54.79 -14.44 -26.32
N VAL A 10 54.41 -13.86 -27.47
CA VAL A 10 53.24 -13.00 -27.58
C VAL A 10 52.05 -13.95 -27.37
N PRO A 11 51.32 -13.90 -26.24
CA PRO A 11 50.11 -14.69 -26.13
C PRO A 11 49.17 -14.23 -27.25
N ARG A 12 48.67 -15.18 -28.06
CA ARG A 12 47.72 -14.91 -29.15
C ARG A 12 46.64 -13.94 -28.65
N GLN A 13 46.64 -12.74 -29.21
CA GLN A 13 45.63 -11.72 -28.96
C GLN A 13 44.28 -12.29 -29.42
N PHE A 14 43.45 -12.73 -28.47
CA PHE A 14 42.02 -12.87 -28.73
C PHE A 14 41.43 -11.45 -28.84
N SER A 15 41.58 -10.88 -30.03
CA SER A 15 40.96 -9.62 -30.39
C SER A 15 39.46 -9.87 -30.52
N LEU A 16 38.68 -9.49 -29.50
CA LEU A 16 37.22 -9.49 -29.60
C LEU A 16 36.81 -8.57 -30.76
N ALA A 17 36.22 -9.15 -31.80
CA ALA A 17 35.67 -8.41 -32.93
C ALA A 17 34.35 -7.73 -32.51
N LEU A 18 34.46 -6.55 -31.90
CA LEU A 18 33.32 -5.72 -31.53
C LEU A 18 32.83 -4.92 -32.74
N PRO A 19 31.51 -4.70 -32.89
CA PRO A 19 30.95 -3.89 -33.98
C PRO A 19 31.23 -2.38 -33.84
N VAL A 20 31.76 -1.93 -32.70
CA VAL A 20 32.02 -0.52 -32.36
C VAL A 20 33.38 -0.38 -31.65
N PRO A 21 33.96 0.84 -31.59
CA PRO A 21 35.18 1.08 -30.83
C PRO A 21 35.03 0.69 -29.35
N ALA A 22 36.12 0.20 -28.73
CA ALA A 22 36.11 -0.30 -27.36
C ALA A 22 35.58 0.71 -26.31
N ARG A 23 35.79 2.02 -26.54
CA ARG A 23 35.23 3.08 -25.67
C ARG A 23 33.70 3.13 -25.76
N ALA A 24 33.14 3.08 -26.96
CA ALA A 24 31.70 3.06 -27.17
C ALA A 24 31.07 1.75 -26.65
N ALA A 25 31.72 0.60 -26.87
CA ALA A 25 31.30 -0.68 -26.32
C ALA A 25 31.22 -0.65 -24.79
N ARG A 26 32.21 -0.04 -24.12
CA ARG A 26 32.21 0.12 -22.66
C ARG A 26 31.07 1.00 -22.17
N VAL A 27 30.84 2.14 -22.83
CA VAL A 27 29.71 3.01 -22.48
C VAL A 27 28.39 2.26 -22.61
N LEU A 28 28.18 1.52 -23.71
CA LEU A 28 26.96 0.72 -23.91
C LEU A 28 26.77 -0.35 -22.82
N VAL A 29 27.86 -1.03 -22.41
CA VAL A 29 27.77 -2.00 -21.31
C VAL A 29 27.47 -1.32 -19.98
N LEU A 30 28.09 -0.18 -19.67
CA LEU A 30 27.79 0.57 -18.45
C LEU A 30 26.37 1.14 -18.45
N THR A 31 25.85 1.55 -19.61
CA THR A 31 24.44 1.93 -19.76
C THR A 31 23.53 0.73 -19.54
N ALA A 32 23.87 -0.45 -20.08
CA ALA A 32 23.11 -1.67 -19.81
C ALA A 32 23.11 -2.00 -18.31
N VAL A 33 24.26 -1.92 -17.64
CA VAL A 33 24.38 -2.11 -16.17
C VAL A 33 23.47 -1.14 -15.42
N PHE A 34 23.53 0.14 -15.77
CA PHE A 34 22.68 1.17 -15.17
C PHE A 34 21.18 0.84 -15.33
N VAL A 35 20.75 0.40 -16.50
CA VAL A 35 19.33 0.03 -16.73
C VAL A 35 18.95 -1.26 -16.01
N CYS A 36 19.81 -2.28 -16.02
CA CYS A 36 19.58 -3.53 -15.28
C CYS A 36 19.45 -3.26 -13.77
N ALA A 37 20.34 -2.44 -13.21
CA ALA A 37 20.28 -2.02 -11.80
C ALA A 37 18.99 -1.24 -11.49
N ALA A 38 18.57 -0.34 -12.39
CA ALA A 38 17.30 0.37 -12.25
C ALA A 38 16.11 -0.60 -12.25
N CYS A 39 16.08 -1.58 -13.17
CA CYS A 39 15.03 -2.58 -13.23
C CYS A 39 15.03 -3.52 -12.01
N GLY A 40 16.22 -3.94 -11.56
CA GLY A 40 16.40 -4.76 -10.36
C GLY A 40 15.82 -4.09 -9.11
N LEU A 41 16.10 -2.81 -8.91
CA LEU A 41 15.53 -2.07 -7.78
C LEU A 41 14.01 -1.87 -7.94
N VAL A 42 13.52 -1.64 -9.17
CA VAL A 42 12.06 -1.56 -9.41
C VAL A 42 11.38 -2.87 -9.00
N TYR A 43 11.90 -4.04 -9.38
CA TYR A 43 11.32 -5.32 -8.96
C TYR A 43 11.33 -5.53 -7.45
N GLU A 44 12.42 -5.11 -6.79
CA GLU A 44 12.54 -5.16 -5.33
C GLU A 44 11.44 -4.30 -4.67
N LEU A 45 11.29 -3.05 -5.10
CA LEU A 45 10.28 -2.13 -4.57
C LEU A 45 8.85 -2.57 -4.90
N GLU A 46 8.61 -3.12 -6.10
CA GLU A 46 7.31 -3.68 -6.48
C GLU A 46 6.90 -4.84 -5.58
N LEU A 47 7.82 -5.73 -5.25
CA LEU A 47 7.56 -6.82 -4.31
C LEU A 47 7.31 -6.31 -2.89
N VAL A 48 8.10 -5.36 -2.40
CA VAL A 48 7.90 -4.76 -1.06
C VAL A 48 6.55 -4.06 -0.97
N ALA A 49 6.18 -3.29 -1.99
CA ALA A 49 4.88 -2.64 -2.07
C ALA A 49 3.76 -3.68 -2.07
N LEU A 50 3.82 -4.68 -2.96
CA LEU A 50 2.78 -5.71 -3.05
C LEU A 50 2.65 -6.53 -1.76
N ALA A 51 3.77 -6.79 -1.09
CA ALA A 51 3.80 -7.50 0.17
C ALA A 51 2.99 -6.79 1.25
N SER A 52 3.16 -5.46 1.32
CA SER A 52 2.45 -4.61 2.26
C SER A 52 0.95 -4.61 1.97
N TYR A 53 0.55 -4.59 0.69
CA TYR A 53 -0.86 -4.61 0.28
C TYR A 53 -1.54 -5.97 0.48
N LEU A 54 -0.89 -7.07 0.12
CA LEU A 54 -1.54 -8.40 0.10
C LEU A 54 -1.41 -9.17 1.42
N VAL A 55 -0.35 -8.92 2.20
CA VAL A 55 -0.05 -9.68 3.43
C VAL A 55 -0.23 -8.81 4.69
N GLY A 56 -0.20 -7.48 4.55
CA GLY A 56 -0.23 -6.54 5.67
C GLY A 56 1.18 -6.25 6.22
N ASP A 57 1.26 -5.66 7.42
CA ASP A 57 2.50 -5.32 8.16
C ASP A 57 3.72 -4.94 7.30
N SER A 58 3.69 -3.69 6.80
CA SER A 58 4.67 -3.16 5.85
C SER A 58 6.14 -3.36 6.28
N VAL A 59 6.45 -3.21 7.57
CA VAL A 59 7.84 -3.28 8.07
C VAL A 59 8.36 -4.70 8.06
N THR A 60 7.58 -5.65 8.57
CA THR A 60 7.97 -7.07 8.57
C THR A 60 8.08 -7.60 7.15
N GLN A 61 7.14 -7.26 6.28
CA GLN A 61 7.17 -7.73 4.90
C GLN A 61 8.33 -7.15 4.11
N ALA A 62 8.60 -5.85 4.24
CA ALA A 62 9.79 -5.24 3.65
C ALA A 62 11.05 -5.93 4.15
N SER A 63 11.17 -6.15 5.46
CA SER A 63 12.34 -6.82 6.06
C SER A 63 12.55 -8.24 5.52
N VAL A 64 11.47 -9.01 5.34
CA VAL A 64 11.52 -10.37 4.77
C VAL A 64 11.96 -10.32 3.30
N VAL A 65 11.33 -9.49 2.47
CA VAL A 65 11.66 -9.39 1.04
C VAL A 65 13.12 -8.97 0.86
N LEU A 66 13.55 -7.89 1.53
CA LEU A 66 14.93 -7.39 1.47
C LEU A 66 15.94 -8.45 1.93
N SER A 67 15.70 -9.10 3.08
CA SER A 67 16.63 -10.11 3.61
C SER A 67 16.73 -11.34 2.71
N VAL A 68 15.59 -11.82 2.19
CA VAL A 68 15.56 -12.96 1.25
C VAL A 68 16.25 -12.60 -0.05
N MET A 69 16.01 -11.40 -0.60
CA MET A 69 16.67 -10.95 -1.83
C MET A 69 18.17 -10.80 -1.65
N VAL A 70 18.65 -10.19 -0.57
CA VAL A 70 20.10 -10.06 -0.30
C VAL A 70 20.77 -11.42 -0.16
N PHE A 71 20.16 -12.36 0.57
CA PHE A 71 20.66 -13.72 0.66
C PHE A 71 20.68 -14.42 -0.72
N ALA A 72 19.59 -14.30 -1.48
CA ALA A 72 19.45 -14.84 -2.82
C ALA A 72 20.47 -14.26 -3.80
N MET A 73 20.78 -12.97 -3.72
CA MET A 73 21.83 -12.32 -4.50
C MET A 73 23.20 -12.97 -4.25
N GLY A 74 23.52 -13.29 -2.99
CA GLY A 74 24.70 -14.05 -2.63
C GLY A 74 24.73 -15.44 -3.31
N CYS A 75 23.62 -16.17 -3.28
CA CYS A 75 23.49 -17.45 -3.98
C CYS A 75 23.66 -17.31 -5.50
N GLY A 76 23.05 -16.30 -6.11
CA GLY A 76 23.15 -15.98 -7.54
C GLY A 76 24.58 -15.71 -7.98
N SER A 77 25.31 -14.90 -7.22
CA SER A 77 26.71 -14.57 -7.48
C SER A 77 27.62 -15.81 -7.43
N LEU A 78 27.35 -16.73 -6.49
CA LEU A 78 28.06 -18.01 -6.42
C LEU A 78 27.73 -18.92 -7.60
N LEU A 79 26.46 -19.01 -7.99
CA LEU A 79 26.00 -19.83 -9.12
C LEU A 79 26.56 -19.32 -10.45
N ALA A 80 26.65 -18.00 -10.62
CA ALA A 80 27.20 -17.34 -11.79
C ALA A 80 28.67 -17.71 -12.06
N LYS A 81 29.42 -18.18 -11.05
CA LYS A 81 30.80 -18.65 -11.25
C LYS A 81 30.92 -19.72 -12.32
N ARG A 82 29.93 -20.60 -12.44
CA ARG A 82 29.86 -21.68 -13.44
C ARG A 82 29.50 -21.17 -14.84
N LEU A 83 28.83 -20.03 -14.91
CA LEU A 83 28.33 -19.42 -16.14
C LEU A 83 29.36 -18.51 -16.84
N ARG A 84 30.45 -18.14 -16.15
CA ARG A 84 31.55 -17.29 -16.66
C ARG A 84 32.29 -17.84 -17.87
N ASN A 85 32.14 -19.14 -18.20
CA ASN A 85 32.73 -19.73 -19.39
C ASN A 85 32.13 -19.16 -20.68
N ARG A 86 30.86 -18.73 -20.64
CA ARG A 86 30.15 -18.08 -21.76
C ARG A 86 29.41 -16.84 -21.25
N PRO A 87 30.14 -15.79 -20.84
CA PRO A 87 29.59 -14.71 -20.02
C PRO A 87 28.51 -13.92 -20.78
N ALA A 88 28.69 -13.67 -22.07
CA ALA A 88 27.71 -12.93 -22.87
C ALA A 88 26.40 -13.72 -23.05
N ALA A 89 26.49 -15.02 -23.34
CA ALA A 89 25.31 -15.86 -23.52
C ALA A 89 24.57 -16.10 -22.19
N ALA A 90 25.33 -16.29 -21.10
CA ALA A 90 24.78 -16.42 -19.77
C ALA A 90 24.08 -15.14 -19.30
N PHE A 91 24.71 -13.98 -19.54
CA PHE A 91 24.13 -12.69 -19.19
C PHE A 91 22.78 -12.49 -19.89
N VAL A 92 22.72 -12.69 -21.21
CA VAL A 92 21.44 -12.58 -21.96
C VAL A 92 20.37 -13.53 -21.43
N ALA A 93 20.75 -14.77 -21.08
CA ALA A 93 19.81 -15.73 -20.51
C ALA A 93 19.30 -15.31 -19.12
N VAL A 94 20.18 -14.77 -18.27
CA VAL A 94 19.81 -14.22 -16.95
C VAL A 94 18.90 -13.01 -17.12
N GLU A 95 19.23 -12.07 -18.00
CA GLU A 95 18.40 -10.88 -18.27
C GLU A 95 17.02 -11.25 -18.81
N SER A 96 16.95 -12.22 -19.74
CA SER A 96 15.68 -12.71 -20.28
C SER A 96 14.83 -13.38 -19.19
N ALA A 97 15.46 -14.17 -18.32
CA ALA A 97 14.79 -14.81 -17.20
C ALA A 97 14.34 -13.79 -16.15
N LEU A 98 15.16 -12.79 -15.84
CA LEU A 98 14.84 -11.73 -14.90
C LEU A 98 13.70 -10.85 -15.41
N ALA A 99 13.74 -10.46 -16.69
CA ALA A 99 12.65 -9.74 -17.34
C ALA A 99 11.32 -10.50 -17.25
N LEU A 100 11.36 -11.83 -17.46
CA LEU A 100 10.17 -12.67 -17.40
C LEU A 100 9.66 -12.86 -15.96
N VAL A 101 10.54 -13.28 -15.05
CA VAL A 101 10.17 -13.57 -13.65
C VAL A 101 9.81 -12.28 -12.91
N GLY A 102 10.61 -11.23 -13.06
CA GLY A 102 10.35 -9.90 -12.50
C GLY A 102 9.07 -9.31 -13.08
N GLY A 103 8.95 -9.24 -14.41
CA GLY A 103 7.78 -8.63 -15.06
C GLY A 103 6.46 -9.34 -14.81
N LEU A 104 6.44 -10.68 -14.69
CA LEU A 104 5.22 -11.44 -14.38
C LEU A 104 4.97 -11.63 -12.88
N SER A 105 5.91 -11.23 -12.00
CA SER A 105 5.82 -11.50 -10.56
C SER A 105 4.56 -10.89 -9.93
N VAL A 106 4.29 -9.60 -10.18
CA VAL A 106 3.12 -8.89 -9.63
C VAL A 106 1.82 -9.56 -10.07
N MET A 107 1.69 -9.86 -11.37
CA MET A 107 0.50 -10.51 -11.92
C MET A 107 0.29 -11.92 -11.32
N ALA A 108 1.36 -12.69 -11.17
CA ALA A 108 1.30 -14.02 -10.56
C ALA A 108 0.92 -13.96 -9.07
N LEU A 109 1.49 -13.01 -8.31
CA LEU A 109 1.20 -12.84 -6.89
C LEU A 109 -0.23 -12.37 -6.65
N TYR A 110 -0.71 -11.44 -7.47
CA TYR A 110 -2.09 -10.98 -7.42
C TYR A 110 -3.07 -12.12 -7.75
N ALA A 111 -2.75 -12.97 -8.73
CA ALA A 111 -3.53 -14.17 -9.02
C ALA A 111 -3.55 -15.14 -7.83
N VAL A 112 -2.39 -15.46 -7.26
CA VAL A 112 -2.32 -16.37 -6.11
C VAL A 112 -3.18 -15.84 -4.95
N PHE A 113 -3.14 -14.54 -4.68
CA PHE A 113 -4.01 -13.92 -3.68
C PHE A 113 -5.50 -14.03 -4.04
N ALA A 114 -5.88 -13.63 -5.26
CA ALA A 114 -7.28 -13.57 -5.68
C ALA A 114 -7.98 -14.94 -5.67
N TRP A 115 -7.27 -16.03 -6.00
CA TRP A 115 -7.85 -17.37 -6.08
C TRP A 115 -7.61 -18.25 -4.84
N TYR A 116 -6.51 -18.06 -4.11
CA TYR A 116 -6.14 -18.91 -2.97
C TYR A 116 -6.19 -18.18 -1.63
N GLY A 117 -6.38 -16.86 -1.61
CA GLY A 117 -6.51 -16.04 -0.39
C GLY A 117 -5.21 -15.83 0.40
N GLN A 118 -4.06 -16.30 -0.09
CA GLN A 118 -2.77 -16.18 0.60
C GLN A 118 -1.61 -16.11 -0.40
N ALA A 119 -0.79 -15.05 -0.35
CA ALA A 119 0.33 -14.83 -1.27
C ALA A 119 1.72 -14.92 -0.63
N ARG A 120 1.84 -15.05 0.70
CA ARG A 120 3.12 -14.95 1.42
C ARG A 120 4.21 -15.91 0.91
N PHE A 121 3.89 -17.18 0.69
CA PHE A 121 4.87 -18.16 0.21
C PHE A 121 5.28 -17.93 -1.24
N ALA A 122 4.32 -17.57 -2.10
CA ALA A 122 4.61 -17.25 -3.49
C ALA A 122 5.52 -16.01 -3.58
N MET A 123 5.28 -15.01 -2.73
CA MET A 123 6.07 -13.79 -2.65
C MET A 123 7.51 -14.05 -2.22
N VAL A 124 7.74 -14.86 -1.17
CA VAL A 124 9.09 -15.28 -0.78
C VAL A 124 9.78 -16.04 -1.92
N GLY A 125 9.04 -16.89 -2.64
CA GLY A 125 9.55 -17.59 -3.82
C GLY A 125 9.97 -16.64 -4.95
N CYS A 126 9.14 -15.65 -5.29
CA CYS A 126 9.45 -14.61 -6.27
C CYS A 126 10.66 -13.78 -5.84
N ALA A 127 10.70 -13.30 -4.60
CA ALA A 127 11.82 -12.55 -4.04
C ALA A 127 13.13 -13.34 -4.14
N PHE A 128 13.11 -14.62 -3.77
CA PHE A 128 14.28 -15.49 -3.89
C PHE A 128 14.71 -15.68 -5.37
N ALA A 129 13.77 -15.95 -6.27
CA ALA A 129 14.07 -16.15 -7.69
C ALA A 129 14.67 -14.89 -8.35
N ILE A 130 14.06 -13.73 -8.10
CA ILE A 130 14.53 -12.43 -8.61
C ILE A 130 15.90 -12.10 -8.01
N GLY A 131 16.07 -12.26 -6.70
CA GLY A 131 17.35 -12.03 -6.04
C GLY A 131 18.48 -12.90 -6.57
N VAL A 132 18.23 -14.20 -6.85
CA VAL A 132 19.23 -15.09 -7.48
C VAL A 132 19.63 -14.59 -8.87
N LEU A 133 18.67 -14.10 -9.66
CA LEU A 133 18.94 -13.61 -11.01
C LEU A 133 19.74 -12.30 -10.97
N ILE A 134 19.34 -11.32 -10.16
CA ILE A 134 20.09 -10.06 -9.95
C ILE A 134 21.51 -10.36 -9.47
N GLY A 135 21.66 -11.24 -8.47
CA GLY A 135 22.97 -11.59 -7.93
C GLY A 135 23.92 -12.23 -8.95
N ALA A 136 23.38 -12.87 -9.99
CA ALA A 136 24.18 -13.48 -11.04
C ALA A 136 24.78 -12.46 -12.03
N GLU A 137 24.24 -11.24 -12.09
CA GLU A 137 24.64 -10.21 -13.06
C GLU A 137 26.06 -9.69 -12.82
N VAL A 138 26.36 -9.28 -11.59
CA VAL A 138 27.63 -8.60 -11.25
C VAL A 138 28.87 -9.43 -11.68
N PRO A 139 28.99 -10.74 -11.40
CA PRO A 139 30.12 -11.53 -11.89
C PRO A 139 30.20 -11.67 -13.42
N LEU A 140 29.05 -11.71 -14.10
CA LEU A 140 28.97 -11.83 -15.55
C LEU A 140 29.38 -10.52 -16.22
N LEU A 141 28.83 -9.40 -15.76
CA LEU A 141 29.16 -8.04 -16.22
C LEU A 141 30.63 -7.71 -15.99
N MET A 142 31.17 -8.05 -14.82
CA MET A 142 32.59 -7.89 -14.53
C MET A 142 33.46 -8.63 -15.56
N THR A 143 33.09 -9.86 -15.90
CA THR A 143 33.80 -10.65 -16.91
C THR A 143 33.70 -10.00 -18.31
N LEU A 144 32.55 -9.42 -18.66
CA LEU A 144 32.33 -8.72 -19.94
C LEU A 144 33.12 -7.42 -20.04
N VAL A 145 33.11 -6.60 -18.99
CA VAL A 145 33.84 -5.32 -18.94
C VAL A 145 35.36 -5.56 -19.05
N GLN A 146 35.89 -6.55 -18.31
CA GLN A 146 37.30 -6.93 -18.38
C GLN A 146 37.71 -7.47 -19.76
N ARG A 147 36.78 -8.10 -20.50
CA ARG A 147 36.99 -8.56 -21.87
C ARG A 147 37.08 -7.39 -22.86
N ILE A 148 36.34 -6.31 -22.66
CA ILE A 148 36.36 -5.13 -23.55
C ILE A 148 37.68 -4.35 -23.40
N ARG A 149 38.18 -4.18 -22.18
CA ARG A 149 39.45 -3.49 -21.92
C ARG A 149 40.14 -4.10 -20.71
N ARG A 150 41.42 -4.46 -20.86
CA ARG A 150 42.29 -4.77 -19.72
C ARG A 150 42.47 -3.51 -18.90
N GLN A 151 41.77 -3.45 -17.78
CA GLN A 151 41.90 -2.46 -16.73
C GLN A 151 42.18 -3.19 -15.43
N ASP A 152 42.70 -2.48 -14.44
CA ASP A 152 42.83 -3.01 -13.10
C ASP A 152 41.45 -3.45 -12.58
N ALA A 153 41.41 -4.58 -11.88
CA ALA A 153 40.14 -5.13 -11.41
C ALA A 153 39.42 -4.15 -10.48
N GLY A 154 40.16 -3.31 -9.74
CA GLY A 154 39.60 -2.27 -8.88
C GLY A 154 38.81 -1.22 -9.66
N GLY A 155 39.40 -0.62 -10.70
CA GLY A 155 38.72 0.36 -11.55
C GLY A 155 37.48 -0.20 -12.25
N ALA A 156 37.53 -1.43 -12.75
CA ALA A 156 36.36 -2.09 -13.35
C ALA A 156 35.19 -2.24 -12.38
N VAL A 157 35.51 -2.63 -11.14
CA VAL A 157 34.54 -2.82 -10.07
C VAL A 157 33.96 -1.48 -9.65
N ALA A 158 34.79 -0.45 -9.52
CA ALA A 158 34.35 0.90 -9.15
C ALA A 158 33.36 1.48 -10.17
N ASP A 159 33.64 1.38 -11.47
CA ASP A 159 32.72 1.86 -12.50
C ASP A 159 31.40 1.07 -12.52
N LEU A 160 31.48 -0.24 -12.30
CA LEU A 160 30.31 -1.11 -12.26
C LEU A 160 29.41 -0.74 -11.09
N PHE A 161 29.97 -0.59 -9.89
CA PHE A 161 29.22 -0.14 -8.72
C PHE A 161 28.68 1.28 -8.87
N ALA A 162 29.43 2.19 -9.49
CA ALA A 162 28.95 3.54 -9.75
C ALA A 162 27.71 3.52 -10.69
N ALA A 163 27.77 2.75 -11.78
CA ALA A 163 26.63 2.58 -12.67
C ALA A 163 25.44 1.91 -11.96
N ASP A 164 25.72 0.90 -11.14
CA ASP A 164 24.72 0.17 -10.35
C ASP A 164 24.00 1.07 -9.34
N TYR A 165 24.73 1.83 -8.51
CA TYR A 165 24.12 2.73 -7.52
C TYR A 165 23.33 3.87 -8.15
N VAL A 166 23.83 4.46 -9.24
CA VAL A 166 23.10 5.52 -9.95
C VAL A 166 21.88 4.94 -10.65
N GLY A 167 21.99 3.73 -11.21
CA GLY A 167 20.86 2.97 -11.79
C GLY A 167 19.78 2.70 -10.76
N ALA A 168 20.16 2.13 -9.63
CA ALA A 168 19.27 1.87 -8.51
C ALA A 168 18.56 3.15 -8.05
N LEU A 169 19.28 4.25 -7.79
CA LEU A 169 18.66 5.53 -7.42
C LEU A 169 17.60 5.98 -8.44
N VAL A 170 17.93 5.97 -9.73
CA VAL A 170 16.99 6.37 -10.77
C VAL A 170 15.82 5.40 -10.87
N GLY A 171 16.05 4.10 -10.75
CA GLY A 171 15.01 3.08 -10.72
C GLY A 171 14.02 3.27 -9.56
N GLY A 172 14.52 3.57 -8.37
CA GLY A 172 13.69 3.81 -7.18
C GLY A 172 12.83 5.05 -7.32
N LEU A 173 13.41 6.15 -7.83
CA LEU A 173 12.65 7.37 -8.13
C LEU A 173 11.65 7.15 -9.26
N ALA A 174 12.03 6.43 -10.32
CA ALA A 174 11.15 6.10 -11.44
C ALA A 174 9.98 5.23 -10.97
N PHE A 175 10.21 4.25 -10.09
CA PHE A 175 9.13 3.45 -9.51
C PHE A 175 8.10 4.34 -8.80
N SER A 176 8.54 5.14 -7.84
CA SER A 176 7.63 5.94 -6.99
C SER A 176 6.94 7.09 -7.73
N PHE A 177 7.64 7.76 -8.67
CA PHE A 177 7.14 8.99 -9.29
C PHE A 177 6.68 8.85 -10.74
N LEU A 178 7.03 7.74 -11.42
CA LEU A 178 6.68 7.53 -12.83
C LEU A 178 5.89 6.23 -13.06
N LEU A 179 6.40 5.08 -12.62
CA LEU A 179 5.75 3.80 -12.91
C LEU A 179 4.44 3.67 -12.12
N LEU A 180 4.49 3.87 -10.80
CA LEU A 180 3.32 3.69 -9.96
C LEU A 180 2.18 4.68 -10.30
N PRO A 181 2.41 6.01 -10.46
CA PRO A 181 1.32 6.94 -10.73
C PRO A 181 0.73 6.84 -12.14
N PHE A 182 1.53 6.50 -13.16
CA PHE A 182 1.07 6.53 -14.56
C PHE A 182 0.71 5.16 -15.14
N LEU A 183 1.42 4.10 -14.73
CA LEU A 183 1.21 2.74 -15.25
C LEU A 183 0.53 1.83 -14.22
N GLY A 184 0.57 2.20 -12.94
CA GLY A 184 0.18 1.31 -11.85
C GLY A 184 1.18 0.17 -11.66
N GLN A 185 0.95 -0.63 -10.63
CA GLN A 185 1.93 -1.65 -10.21
C GLN A 185 2.07 -2.81 -11.21
N LEU A 186 0.97 -3.28 -11.79
CA LEU A 186 0.99 -4.44 -12.69
C LEU A 186 1.57 -4.10 -14.07
N THR A 187 1.13 -3.00 -14.69
CA THR A 187 1.69 -2.55 -15.98
C THR A 187 3.11 -2.02 -15.80
N GLY A 188 3.42 -1.41 -14.65
CA GLY A 188 4.77 -1.00 -14.25
C GLY A 188 5.75 -2.17 -14.29
N ALA A 189 5.42 -3.29 -13.64
CA ALA A 189 6.27 -4.49 -13.62
C ALA A 189 6.54 -5.05 -15.02
N LEU A 190 5.48 -5.15 -15.83
CA LEU A 190 5.56 -5.64 -17.21
C LEU A 190 6.41 -4.71 -18.09
N ALA A 191 6.25 -3.40 -17.96
CA ALA A 191 7.05 -2.41 -18.67
C ALA A 191 8.53 -2.48 -18.27
N THR A 192 8.81 -2.61 -16.97
CA THR A 192 10.17 -2.84 -16.43
C THR A 192 10.78 -4.11 -17.01
N GLY A 193 10.01 -5.21 -17.09
CA GLY A 193 10.36 -6.43 -17.83
C GLY A 193 10.77 -6.17 -19.28
N GLY A 194 9.95 -5.40 -20.01
CA GLY A 194 10.24 -5.03 -21.39
C GLY A 194 11.55 -4.23 -21.52
N VAL A 195 11.72 -3.21 -20.67
CA VAL A 195 12.94 -2.38 -20.64
C VAL A 195 14.17 -3.23 -20.32
N ASN A 196 14.08 -4.14 -19.34
CA ASN A 196 15.21 -5.00 -18.96
C ASN A 196 15.62 -5.95 -20.11
N ALA A 197 14.66 -6.61 -20.75
CA ALA A 197 14.91 -7.50 -21.88
C ALA A 197 15.52 -6.77 -23.10
N VAL A 198 15.14 -5.52 -23.34
CA VAL A 198 15.72 -4.70 -24.42
C VAL A 198 17.12 -4.21 -24.04
N ALA A 199 17.27 -3.59 -22.86
CA ALA A 199 18.50 -2.94 -22.46
C ALA A 199 19.63 -3.94 -22.15
N GLY A 200 19.35 -5.00 -21.38
CA GLY A 200 20.33 -6.03 -21.04
C GLY A 200 20.49 -7.06 -22.18
N GLY A 201 19.39 -7.70 -22.57
CA GLY A 201 19.39 -8.81 -23.52
C GLY A 201 19.79 -8.39 -24.95
N ALA A 202 19.09 -7.42 -25.54
CA ALA A 202 19.30 -7.06 -26.95
C ALA A 202 20.64 -6.34 -27.17
N THR A 203 21.06 -5.46 -26.25
CA THR A 203 22.34 -4.75 -26.32
C THR A 203 23.52 -5.72 -26.33
N VAL A 204 23.51 -6.73 -25.46
CA VAL A 204 24.60 -7.73 -25.38
C VAL A 204 24.57 -8.70 -26.56
N LEU A 205 23.38 -9.12 -27.02
CA LEU A 205 23.24 -9.92 -28.25
C LEU A 205 23.78 -9.21 -29.50
N TRP A 206 23.66 -7.89 -29.55
CA TRP A 206 24.21 -7.08 -30.64
C TRP A 206 25.71 -6.85 -30.50
N LEU A 207 26.17 -6.43 -29.30
CA LEU A 207 27.55 -6.05 -29.04
C LEU A 207 28.52 -7.24 -29.12
N PHE A 208 28.12 -8.39 -28.59
CA PHE A 208 28.95 -9.62 -28.54
C PHE A 208 28.54 -10.66 -29.58
N ARG A 209 27.91 -10.23 -30.68
CA ARG A 209 27.44 -11.11 -31.77
C ARG A 209 28.51 -12.04 -32.35
N GLY A 210 29.79 -11.65 -32.28
CA GLY A 210 30.93 -12.42 -32.76
C GLY A 210 31.51 -13.42 -31.76
N ASP A 211 31.12 -13.35 -30.48
CA ASP A 211 31.61 -14.22 -29.39
C ASP A 211 30.67 -15.43 -29.16
N MET A 212 29.56 -15.51 -29.91
CA MET A 212 28.55 -16.56 -29.79
C MET A 212 28.47 -17.41 -31.06
N SER A 213 28.18 -18.70 -30.91
CA SER A 213 27.87 -19.53 -32.08
C SER A 213 26.56 -19.06 -32.72
N PRO A 214 26.40 -19.15 -34.07
CA PRO A 214 25.17 -18.72 -34.74
C PRO A 214 23.91 -19.40 -34.19
N ARG A 215 24.02 -20.67 -33.80
CA ARG A 215 22.93 -21.44 -33.17
C ARG A 215 22.57 -20.90 -31.79
N ALA A 216 23.56 -20.65 -30.93
CA ALA A 216 23.31 -20.12 -29.59
C ALA A 216 22.70 -18.71 -29.66
N ARG A 217 23.20 -17.86 -30.56
CA ARG A 217 22.66 -16.53 -30.80
C ARG A 217 21.21 -16.59 -31.33
N GLY A 218 20.93 -17.49 -32.27
CA GLY A 218 19.57 -17.70 -32.78
C GLY A 218 18.60 -18.07 -31.66
N TRP A 219 18.96 -19.05 -30.82
CA TRP A 219 18.15 -19.47 -29.67
C TRP A 219 17.93 -18.37 -28.64
N LEU A 220 18.96 -17.58 -28.31
CA LEU A 220 18.82 -16.48 -27.35
C LEU A 220 17.99 -15.34 -27.91
N LEU A 221 18.10 -15.05 -29.22
CA LEU A 221 17.27 -14.04 -29.87
C LEU A 221 15.81 -14.46 -29.89
N THR A 222 15.51 -15.71 -30.27
CA THR A 222 14.13 -16.21 -30.26
C THR A 222 13.55 -16.26 -28.85
N ALA A 223 14.35 -16.66 -27.86
CA ALA A 223 13.95 -16.62 -26.45
C ALA A 223 13.62 -15.19 -26.00
N ASN A 224 14.49 -14.21 -26.28
CA ASN A 224 14.28 -12.81 -25.87
C ASN A 224 13.05 -12.19 -26.57
N VAL A 225 12.86 -12.47 -27.86
CA VAL A 225 11.64 -12.07 -28.59
C VAL A 225 10.40 -12.74 -28.02
N GLY A 226 10.49 -14.02 -27.64
CA GLY A 226 9.41 -14.74 -26.96
C GLY A 226 9.05 -14.12 -25.62
N VAL A 227 10.04 -13.72 -24.80
CA VAL A 227 9.81 -13.01 -23.54
C VAL A 227 9.13 -11.66 -23.79
N LEU A 228 9.63 -10.85 -24.72
CA LEU A 228 9.01 -9.56 -25.06
C LEU A 228 7.56 -9.74 -25.55
N ALA A 229 7.31 -10.73 -26.40
CA ALA A 229 5.97 -11.03 -26.89
C ALA A 229 5.05 -11.47 -25.75
N LEU A 230 5.52 -12.32 -24.83
CA LEU A 230 4.75 -12.77 -23.67
C LEU A 230 4.43 -11.61 -22.72
N LEU A 231 5.42 -10.75 -22.41
CA LEU A 231 5.22 -9.56 -21.58
C LEU A 231 4.25 -8.57 -22.24
N ALA A 232 4.34 -8.37 -23.56
CA ALA A 232 3.41 -7.53 -24.31
C ALA A 232 1.99 -8.11 -24.31
N CYS A 233 1.83 -9.43 -24.50
CA CYS A 233 0.55 -10.10 -24.39
C CYS A 233 -0.04 -9.98 -22.97
N ALA A 234 0.78 -10.12 -21.93
CA ALA A 234 0.37 -9.91 -20.55
C ALA A 234 -0.04 -8.46 -20.29
N ALA A 235 0.68 -7.48 -20.86
CA ALA A 235 0.35 -6.06 -20.73
C ALA A 235 -0.98 -5.71 -21.43
N LEU A 236 -1.22 -6.26 -22.63
CA LEU A 236 -2.50 -6.11 -23.32
C LEU A 236 -3.64 -6.82 -22.57
N GLY A 237 -3.34 -7.94 -21.90
CA GLY A 237 -4.26 -8.71 -21.07
C GLY A 237 -4.42 -8.17 -19.64
N ALA A 238 -3.66 -7.16 -19.24
CA ALA A 238 -3.61 -6.64 -17.87
C ALA A 238 -4.97 -6.15 -17.37
N GLY A 239 -5.66 -5.32 -18.16
CA GLY A 239 -6.98 -4.79 -17.79
C GLY A 239 -8.06 -5.87 -17.65
N PRO A 240 -8.22 -6.81 -18.62
CA PRO A 240 -9.08 -7.98 -18.44
C PRO A 240 -8.71 -8.84 -17.21
N PHE A 241 -7.42 -9.09 -16.98
CA PHE A 241 -6.94 -9.85 -15.82
C PHE A 241 -7.30 -9.16 -14.50
N GLU A 242 -7.03 -7.87 -14.39
CA GLU A 242 -7.34 -7.07 -13.21
C GLU A 242 -8.84 -7.07 -12.92
N ARG A 243 -9.68 -6.91 -13.95
CA ARG A 243 -11.13 -7.06 -13.79
C ARG A 243 -11.51 -8.45 -13.30
N ALA A 244 -10.95 -9.52 -13.87
CA ALA A 244 -11.26 -10.89 -13.45
C ALA A 244 -10.84 -11.18 -12.01
N ALA A 245 -9.65 -10.73 -11.62
CA ALA A 245 -9.15 -10.85 -10.24
C ALA A 245 -10.02 -10.06 -9.26
N ARG A 246 -10.43 -8.82 -9.62
CA ARG A 246 -11.39 -8.04 -8.81
C ARG A 246 -12.75 -8.72 -8.69
N HIS A 247 -13.26 -9.37 -9.75
CA HIS A 247 -14.50 -10.15 -9.66
C HIS A 247 -14.38 -11.36 -8.72
N ALA A 248 -13.21 -12.00 -8.69
CA ALA A 248 -12.94 -13.11 -7.78
C ALA A 248 -12.91 -12.65 -6.31
N VAL A 249 -12.36 -11.46 -6.03
CA VAL A 249 -12.22 -10.91 -4.67
C VAL A 249 -13.52 -10.22 -4.18
N TYR A 250 -14.14 -9.37 -5.00
CA TYR A 250 -15.25 -8.48 -4.60
C TYR A 250 -16.64 -8.93 -5.09
N GLY A 251 -16.71 -9.98 -5.93
CA GLY A 251 -17.96 -10.50 -6.49
C GLY A 251 -18.47 -9.75 -7.74
N GLY A 252 -19.50 -10.30 -8.40
CA GLY A 252 -19.92 -9.91 -9.75
C GLY A 252 -20.78 -8.64 -9.91
N ARG A 253 -20.76 -7.70 -8.96
CA ARG A 253 -21.59 -6.47 -9.01
C ARG A 253 -20.81 -5.18 -8.75
N VAL A 254 -19.55 -5.13 -9.17
CA VAL A 254 -18.75 -3.89 -9.12
C VAL A 254 -19.35 -2.85 -10.06
N ARG A 255 -19.70 -1.68 -9.53
CA ARG A 255 -20.31 -0.57 -10.25
C ARG A 255 -19.37 0.61 -10.41
N VAL A 256 -18.57 0.90 -9.38
CA VAL A 256 -17.49 1.89 -9.43
C VAL A 256 -16.24 1.22 -8.91
N ALA A 257 -15.13 1.47 -9.59
CA ALA A 257 -13.79 1.14 -9.13
C ALA A 257 -12.88 2.27 -9.54
N GLU A 258 -12.53 3.13 -8.59
CA GLU A 258 -11.65 4.28 -8.79
C GLU A 258 -10.40 4.12 -7.93
N GLN A 259 -9.25 4.50 -8.47
CA GLN A 259 -7.99 4.57 -7.74
C GLN A 259 -7.83 6.01 -7.23
N SER A 260 -7.75 6.20 -5.91
CA SER A 260 -7.53 7.50 -5.29
C SER A 260 -6.22 7.47 -4.49
N GLY A 261 -5.20 8.13 -5.01
CA GLY A 261 -3.87 8.09 -4.40
C GLY A 261 -3.30 6.67 -4.36
N ALA A 262 -3.18 6.11 -3.15
CA ALA A 262 -2.63 4.77 -2.90
C ALA A 262 -3.69 3.69 -2.61
N GLU A 263 -4.99 4.06 -2.56
CA GLU A 263 -6.07 3.15 -2.19
C GLU A 263 -7.11 3.02 -3.32
N GLU A 264 -7.66 1.81 -3.47
CA GLU A 264 -8.76 1.55 -4.40
C GLU A 264 -10.10 1.72 -3.69
N ILE A 265 -11.01 2.52 -4.28
CA ILE A 265 -12.39 2.65 -3.85
C ILE A 265 -13.26 1.80 -4.77
N VAL A 266 -13.92 0.79 -4.23
CA VAL A 266 -14.83 -0.10 -4.97
C VAL A 266 -16.24 -0.03 -4.40
N LEU A 267 -17.20 0.36 -5.23
CA LEU A 267 -18.63 0.29 -4.90
C LEU A 267 -19.28 -0.87 -5.63
N THR A 268 -20.03 -1.69 -4.89
CA THR A 268 -20.85 -2.77 -5.43
C THR A 268 -22.32 -2.60 -5.02
N GLY A 269 -23.25 -3.21 -5.76
CA GLY A 269 -24.68 -3.18 -5.43
C GLY A 269 -25.53 -2.20 -6.27
N GLY A 270 -26.83 -2.13 -5.97
CA GLY A 270 -27.82 -1.38 -6.77
C GLY A 270 -27.90 0.12 -6.46
N THR A 271 -28.50 0.88 -7.38
CA THR A 271 -28.76 2.33 -7.24
C THR A 271 -30.17 2.60 -6.67
N GLY A 272 -30.35 3.75 -6.00
CA GLY A 272 -31.64 4.19 -5.44
C GLY A 272 -32.00 3.59 -4.08
N ALA A 273 -33.16 3.99 -3.51
CA ALA A 273 -33.57 3.64 -2.15
C ALA A 273 -33.72 2.12 -1.91
N SER A 274 -34.18 1.38 -2.92
CA SER A 274 -34.30 -0.10 -2.86
C SER A 274 -32.95 -0.81 -3.06
N GLY A 275 -31.96 -0.14 -3.66
CA GLY A 275 -30.61 -0.64 -3.87
C GLY A 275 -29.65 -0.30 -2.73
N ALA A 276 -29.96 0.71 -1.93
CA ALA A 276 -29.13 1.22 -0.83
C ALA A 276 -28.77 0.14 0.20
N THR A 277 -29.67 -0.80 0.50
CA THR A 277 -29.40 -1.93 1.42
C THR A 277 -28.45 -2.98 0.82
N SER A 278 -28.35 -3.05 -0.50
CA SER A 278 -27.44 -3.96 -1.22
C SER A 278 -26.07 -3.35 -1.49
N LEU A 279 -25.90 -2.05 -1.23
CA LEU A 279 -24.66 -1.32 -1.48
C LEU A 279 -23.55 -1.81 -0.55
N ARG A 280 -22.37 -2.01 -1.11
CA ARG A 280 -21.14 -2.27 -0.36
C ARG A 280 -20.06 -1.33 -0.85
N LEU A 281 -19.37 -0.68 0.07
CA LEU A 281 -18.17 0.11 -0.18
C LEU A 281 -16.97 -0.66 0.35
N TYR A 282 -15.98 -0.81 -0.52
CA TYR A 282 -14.66 -1.31 -0.16
C TYR A 282 -13.66 -0.19 -0.36
N VAL A 283 -12.76 -0.01 0.59
CA VAL A 283 -11.63 0.93 0.52
C VAL A 283 -10.37 0.14 0.81
N GLY A 284 -9.40 0.16 -0.10
CA GLY A 284 -8.18 -0.66 0.03
C GLY A 284 -8.46 -2.17 0.02
N GLY A 285 -9.65 -2.59 -0.41
CA GLY A 285 -10.13 -3.98 -0.39
C GLY A 285 -10.90 -4.39 0.86
N ASP A 286 -10.92 -3.57 1.91
CA ASP A 286 -11.68 -3.84 3.13
C ASP A 286 -13.12 -3.33 3.02
N LEU A 287 -14.08 -4.14 3.48
CA LEU A 287 -15.49 -3.75 3.52
C LEU A 287 -15.72 -2.72 4.63
N THR A 288 -15.84 -1.44 4.25
CA THR A 288 -16.06 -0.31 5.17
C THR A 288 -17.54 -0.01 5.37
N VAL A 289 -18.35 -0.08 4.30
CA VAL A 289 -19.81 0.13 4.40
C VAL A 289 -20.56 -1.09 3.88
N CYS A 290 -21.46 -1.61 4.72
CA CYS A 290 -22.55 -2.48 4.31
C CYS A 290 -23.87 -1.72 4.45
N GLY A 291 -24.56 -1.45 3.34
CA GLY A 291 -25.76 -0.61 3.33
C GLY A 291 -26.88 -1.12 4.24
N ALA A 292 -26.99 -2.44 4.44
CA ALA A 292 -27.96 -3.06 5.33
C ALA A 292 -27.72 -2.73 6.81
N ASP A 293 -26.45 -2.61 7.23
CA ASP A 293 -26.07 -2.41 8.64
C ASP A 293 -25.55 -1.00 8.94
N ALA A 294 -25.41 -0.18 7.89
CA ALA A 294 -24.84 1.17 7.96
C ALA A 294 -25.50 2.04 9.04
N ALA A 295 -26.81 1.94 9.23
CA ALA A 295 -27.51 2.73 10.24
C ALA A 295 -27.04 2.40 11.68
N LEU A 296 -26.77 1.13 11.99
CA LEU A 296 -26.41 0.70 13.34
C LEU A 296 -25.04 1.24 13.75
N TYR A 297 -24.04 1.10 12.87
CA TYR A 297 -22.67 1.58 13.13
C TYR A 297 -22.65 3.10 13.31
N HIS A 298 -23.14 3.85 12.33
CA HIS A 298 -23.03 5.31 12.33
C HIS A 298 -23.83 5.94 13.47
N GLN A 299 -25.02 5.40 13.80
CA GLN A 299 -25.76 5.87 14.97
C GLN A 299 -25.04 5.53 16.28
N ALA A 300 -24.36 4.39 16.37
CA ALA A 300 -23.63 4.03 17.59
C ALA A 300 -22.39 4.90 17.81
N LEU A 301 -21.73 5.33 16.73
CA LEU A 301 -20.62 6.29 16.79
C LEU A 301 -21.12 7.70 17.12
N VAL A 302 -22.17 8.16 16.44
CA VAL A 302 -22.63 9.56 16.47
C VAL A 302 -23.49 9.86 17.70
N GLU A 303 -24.52 9.07 17.97
CA GLU A 303 -25.58 9.44 18.90
C GLU A 303 -25.12 9.64 20.35
N PRO A 304 -24.23 8.79 20.92
CA PRO A 304 -23.72 9.02 22.26
C PRO A 304 -22.90 10.31 22.39
N ALA A 305 -22.22 10.72 21.31
CA ALA A 305 -21.42 11.93 21.25
C ALA A 305 -22.29 13.20 21.24
N LEU A 306 -23.47 13.15 20.61
CA LEU A 306 -24.40 14.27 20.53
C LEU A 306 -25.28 14.44 21.79
N SER A 307 -25.13 13.58 22.81
CA SER A 307 -25.86 13.70 24.08
C SER A 307 -25.39 14.86 24.99
N GLY A 308 -24.31 15.55 24.61
CA GLY A 308 -23.83 16.79 25.23
C GLY A 308 -24.04 18.01 24.34
N PRO A 309 -23.29 19.12 24.57
CA PRO A 309 -23.20 20.22 23.60
C PRO A 309 -22.79 19.68 22.22
N HIS A 310 -23.43 20.16 21.14
CA HIS A 310 -23.22 19.61 19.80
C HIS A 310 -23.46 20.62 18.66
N ALA A 311 -23.35 21.93 18.94
CA ALA A 311 -23.56 22.95 17.92
C ALA A 311 -22.49 22.88 16.82
N ARG A 312 -21.24 22.60 17.20
CA ARG A 312 -20.10 22.58 16.30
C ARG A 312 -19.43 21.22 16.30
N VAL A 313 -19.57 20.52 15.18
CA VAL A 313 -19.10 19.14 15.00
C VAL A 313 -17.92 19.09 14.02
N LEU A 314 -16.89 18.34 14.38
CA LEU A 314 -15.78 17.96 13.50
C LEU A 314 -15.87 16.46 13.23
N LEU A 315 -15.93 16.07 11.97
CA LEU A 315 -15.88 14.68 11.52
C LEU A 315 -14.53 14.44 10.84
N LEU A 316 -13.70 13.60 11.45
CA LEU A 316 -12.43 13.12 10.91
C LEU A 316 -12.71 11.77 10.25
N GLY A 317 -12.51 11.68 8.94
CA GLY A 317 -13.02 10.59 8.10
C GLY A 317 -14.43 10.89 7.56
N GLY A 318 -15.24 9.84 7.40
CA GLY A 318 -16.63 9.96 6.96
C GLY A 318 -16.83 10.42 5.51
N GLY A 319 -15.92 10.03 4.61
CA GLY A 319 -16.01 10.35 3.18
C GLY A 319 -17.29 9.82 2.50
N ASP A 320 -17.88 8.74 3.01
CA ASP A 320 -19.16 8.20 2.51
C ASP A 320 -20.40 9.06 2.89
N GLY A 321 -20.27 9.95 3.88
CA GLY A 321 -21.33 10.85 4.35
C GLY A 321 -22.37 10.23 5.29
N LEU A 322 -22.20 8.99 5.75
CA LEU A 322 -23.18 8.29 6.59
C LEU A 322 -23.13 8.74 8.05
N ALA A 323 -21.93 8.96 8.62
CA ALA A 323 -21.80 9.64 9.91
C ALA A 323 -22.37 11.06 9.83
N LEU A 324 -22.08 11.78 8.73
CA LEU A 324 -22.58 13.13 8.48
C LEU A 324 -24.11 13.17 8.45
N ARG A 325 -24.77 12.21 7.78
CA ARG A 325 -26.23 12.05 7.77
C ARG A 325 -26.80 11.99 9.18
N GLU A 326 -26.22 11.19 10.07
CA GLU A 326 -26.70 11.06 11.45
C GLU A 326 -26.52 12.36 12.25
N VAL A 327 -25.40 13.06 12.05
CA VAL A 327 -25.17 14.37 12.69
C VAL A 327 -26.23 15.38 12.27
N LEU A 328 -26.52 15.47 10.97
CA LEU A 328 -27.44 16.47 10.42
C LEU A 328 -28.91 16.24 10.82
N ARG A 329 -29.27 15.02 11.22
CA ARG A 329 -30.60 14.70 11.76
C ARG A 329 -30.84 15.33 13.14
N ARG A 330 -29.80 15.80 13.83
CA ARG A 330 -29.95 16.41 15.16
C ARG A 330 -30.31 17.90 15.09
N PRO A 331 -31.38 18.32 15.79
CA PRO A 331 -31.65 19.73 15.99
C PRO A 331 -30.56 20.32 16.88
N GLY A 332 -30.18 21.58 16.64
CA GLY A 332 -29.13 22.25 17.42
C GLY A 332 -27.71 22.11 16.86
N VAL A 333 -27.50 21.33 15.78
CA VAL A 333 -26.25 21.35 15.02
C VAL A 333 -26.22 22.59 14.10
N ASP A 334 -25.24 23.46 14.32
CA ASP A 334 -25.02 24.70 13.55
C ASP A 334 -24.03 24.51 12.41
N THR A 335 -22.89 23.85 12.66
CA THR A 335 -21.83 23.66 11.67
C THR A 335 -21.19 22.29 11.79
N VAL A 336 -20.95 21.63 10.66
CA VAL A 336 -20.19 20.38 10.57
C VAL A 336 -18.99 20.59 9.65
N THR A 337 -17.77 20.39 10.16
CA THR A 337 -16.57 20.31 9.32
C THR A 337 -16.23 18.85 9.07
N VAL A 338 -16.11 18.44 7.81
CA VAL A 338 -15.75 17.06 7.43
C VAL A 338 -14.35 17.07 6.82
N VAL A 339 -13.48 16.22 7.35
CA VAL A 339 -12.10 16.02 6.88
C VAL A 339 -11.98 14.56 6.41
N PRO A 340 -12.36 14.25 5.16
CA PRO A 340 -12.62 12.88 4.72
C PRO A 340 -11.37 12.00 4.58
N GLY A 341 -10.16 12.58 4.63
CA GLY A 341 -8.91 11.90 4.27
C GLY A 341 -8.78 11.74 2.76
N ASP A 342 -9.76 11.10 2.13
CA ASP A 342 -9.84 10.89 0.68
C ASP A 342 -10.87 11.85 0.04
N ALA A 343 -10.40 12.74 -0.83
CA ALA A 343 -11.25 13.69 -1.54
C ALA A 343 -12.15 13.01 -2.58
N GLU A 344 -11.71 11.88 -3.14
CA GLU A 344 -12.44 11.11 -4.14
C GLU A 344 -13.63 10.39 -3.50
N LEU A 345 -13.43 9.79 -2.32
CA LEU A 345 -14.54 9.19 -1.58
C LEU A 345 -15.63 10.22 -1.24
N ALA A 346 -15.25 11.44 -0.85
CA ALA A 346 -16.20 12.53 -0.61
C ALA A 346 -16.87 13.04 -1.90
N ARG A 347 -16.18 13.00 -3.04
CA ARG A 347 -16.78 13.30 -4.36
C ARG A 347 -17.83 12.24 -4.68
N LEU A 348 -17.50 10.96 -4.58
CA LEU A 348 -18.43 9.85 -4.75
C LEU A 348 -19.61 9.94 -3.78
N GLY A 349 -19.39 10.25 -2.51
CA GLY A 349 -20.45 10.48 -1.54
C GLY A 349 -21.45 11.57 -1.96
N ARG A 350 -21.02 12.55 -2.77
CA ARG A 350 -21.87 13.61 -3.31
C ARG A 350 -22.49 13.29 -4.68
N THR A 351 -21.83 12.50 -5.52
CA THR A 351 -22.23 12.31 -6.94
C THR A 351 -22.78 10.93 -7.25
N ASP A 352 -22.42 9.90 -6.48
CA ASP A 352 -22.79 8.52 -6.73
C ASP A 352 -24.24 8.24 -6.31
N PRO A 353 -25.14 7.81 -7.22
CA PRO A 353 -26.56 7.65 -6.90
C PRO A 353 -26.88 6.65 -5.78
N GLY A 354 -25.99 5.68 -5.52
CA GLY A 354 -26.14 4.71 -4.46
C GLY A 354 -25.75 5.31 -3.11
N LEU A 355 -24.58 5.95 -3.04
CA LEU A 355 -24.11 6.63 -1.82
C LEU A 355 -24.96 7.85 -1.48
N THR A 356 -25.36 8.68 -2.45
CA THR A 356 -26.20 9.86 -2.19
C THR A 356 -27.57 9.47 -1.64
N ALA A 357 -28.14 8.39 -2.15
CA ALA A 357 -29.39 7.83 -1.62
C ALA A 357 -29.19 7.29 -0.19
N LEU A 358 -28.07 6.60 0.06
CA LEU A 358 -27.77 6.03 1.38
C LEU A 358 -27.46 7.12 2.41
N ASN A 359 -26.67 8.14 2.07
CA ASN A 359 -26.34 9.26 2.95
C ASN A 359 -27.40 10.38 2.97
N ALA A 360 -28.49 10.22 2.21
CA ALA A 360 -29.60 11.17 2.12
C ALA A 360 -29.14 12.60 1.73
N HIS A 361 -28.24 12.70 0.76
CA HIS A 361 -27.69 13.97 0.26
C HIS A 361 -27.03 14.83 1.35
N ALA A 362 -26.44 14.20 2.37
CA ALA A 362 -25.87 14.89 3.53
C ALA A 362 -24.81 15.95 3.15
N PHE A 363 -24.05 15.75 2.07
CA PHE A 363 -23.03 16.69 1.60
C PHE A 363 -23.57 17.99 1.00
N ASP A 364 -24.88 18.07 0.72
CA ASP A 364 -25.54 19.24 0.13
C ASP A 364 -26.13 20.20 1.19
N ASP A 365 -26.11 19.80 2.47
CA ASP A 365 -26.61 20.63 3.57
C ASP A 365 -25.70 21.86 3.80
N ARG A 366 -26.30 23.04 3.93
CA ARG A 366 -25.61 24.33 4.08
C ARG A 366 -24.75 24.42 5.35
N ARG A 367 -25.00 23.57 6.35
CA ARG A 367 -24.22 23.49 7.59
C ARG A 367 -22.88 22.79 7.39
N VAL A 368 -22.67 22.12 6.25
CA VAL A 368 -21.53 21.26 5.99
C VAL A 368 -20.42 22.00 5.26
N ARG A 369 -19.21 21.87 5.79
CA ARG A 369 -17.97 22.31 5.13
C ARG A 369 -17.02 21.12 5.00
N VAL A 370 -16.80 20.68 3.78
CA VAL A 370 -15.81 19.64 3.47
C VAL A 370 -14.44 20.29 3.26
N VAL A 371 -13.43 19.78 3.95
CA VAL A 371 -12.04 20.23 3.84
C VAL A 371 -11.19 19.02 3.49
N ALA A 372 -10.70 18.95 2.24
CA ALA A 372 -9.78 17.89 1.84
C ALA A 372 -8.46 18.02 2.61
N GLY A 373 -7.98 16.90 3.15
CA GLY A 373 -6.73 16.84 3.88
C GLY A 373 -6.66 15.62 4.80
N ASP A 374 -5.44 15.30 5.21
CA ASP A 374 -5.18 14.28 6.23
C ASP A 374 -5.66 14.77 7.60
N ALA A 375 -6.35 13.91 8.35
CA ALA A 375 -6.94 14.26 9.65
C ALA A 375 -5.89 14.68 10.68
N PHE A 376 -4.70 14.06 10.66
CA PHE A 376 -3.61 14.39 11.58
C PHE A 376 -3.05 15.77 11.25
N ASP A 377 -2.74 16.02 9.97
CA ASP A 377 -2.22 17.31 9.53
C ASP A 377 -3.23 18.44 9.72
N TRP A 378 -4.50 18.19 9.42
CA TRP A 378 -5.57 19.17 9.64
C TRP A 378 -5.67 19.56 11.11
N LEU A 379 -5.64 18.60 12.04
CA LEU A 379 -5.65 18.87 13.48
C LEU A 379 -4.40 19.65 13.93
N ARG A 380 -3.23 19.33 13.38
CA ARG A 380 -1.96 20.03 13.64
C ARG A 380 -2.02 21.49 13.18
N GLU A 381 -2.53 21.73 11.99
CA GLU A 381 -2.72 23.07 11.44
C GLU A 381 -3.79 23.85 12.21
N ALA A 382 -4.91 23.22 12.54
CA ALA A 382 -5.99 23.82 13.33
C ALA A 382 -5.48 24.26 14.72
N ALA A 383 -4.63 23.46 15.35
CA ALA A 383 -3.98 23.80 16.62
C ALA A 383 -3.01 25.00 16.49
N GLY A 384 -2.30 25.13 15.37
CA GLY A 384 -1.38 26.24 15.12
C GLY A 384 -2.06 27.57 14.76
N ARG A 385 -3.25 27.51 14.14
CA ARG A 385 -3.98 28.70 13.65
C ARG A 385 -4.87 29.38 14.70
N SER A 386 -4.86 28.97 15.98
CA SER A 386 -5.88 29.44 16.93
C SER A 386 -5.48 29.44 18.41
N PRO A 387 -4.98 30.57 18.93
CA PRO A 387 -5.07 30.89 20.35
C PRO A 387 -6.50 31.27 20.79
N ALA A 388 -7.35 31.69 19.84
CA ALA A 388 -8.74 32.15 20.06
C ALA A 388 -9.78 31.45 19.16
N GLY A 389 -9.39 30.34 18.52
CA GLY A 389 -10.26 29.56 17.65
C GLY A 389 -11.38 28.90 18.43
N ARG A 390 -12.58 29.08 17.92
CA ARG A 390 -13.81 28.53 18.44
C ARG A 390 -13.68 26.98 18.43
N ARG A 391 -13.56 26.33 19.59
CA ARG A 391 -13.39 24.86 19.75
C ARG A 391 -14.62 24.05 19.33
N TYR A 392 -14.48 22.75 19.09
CA TYR A 392 -15.59 21.88 18.66
C TYR A 392 -16.29 21.26 19.87
N ASP A 393 -17.62 21.26 19.84
CA ASP A 393 -18.41 20.61 20.89
C ASP A 393 -18.33 19.09 20.75
N VAL A 394 -18.27 18.59 19.51
CA VAL A 394 -18.14 17.16 19.23
C VAL A 394 -17.08 16.93 18.17
N ILE A 395 -16.19 15.96 18.43
CA ILE A 395 -15.27 15.40 17.45
C ILE A 395 -15.66 13.94 17.23
N LEU A 396 -15.89 13.55 15.99
CA LEU A 396 -16.15 12.17 15.58
C LEU A 396 -14.95 11.69 14.77
N ALA A 397 -14.28 10.65 15.26
CA ALA A 397 -13.18 10.01 14.58
C ALA A 397 -13.68 8.70 13.97
N ASP A 398 -14.20 8.82 12.74
CA ASP A 398 -14.68 7.73 11.88
C ASP A 398 -13.50 7.24 11.02
N LEU A 399 -12.53 6.65 11.71
CA LEU A 399 -11.21 6.31 11.19
C LEU A 399 -11.23 4.95 10.47
N PRO A 400 -10.32 4.71 9.50
CA PRO A 400 -10.14 3.39 8.90
C PRO A 400 -9.69 2.36 9.95
N GLU A 401 -9.85 1.07 9.61
CA GLU A 401 -9.40 -0.02 10.49
C GLU A 401 -7.91 0.17 10.85
N PRO A 402 -7.52 -0.03 12.12
CA PRO A 402 -6.13 0.10 12.51
C PRO A 402 -5.24 -0.93 11.80
N ALA A 403 -4.26 -0.44 11.05
CA ALA A 403 -3.24 -1.21 10.35
C ALA A 403 -1.86 -0.71 10.76
N ALA A 404 -0.82 -1.53 10.60
CA ALA A 404 0.54 -1.22 11.03
C ALA A 404 1.21 -0.04 10.27
N SER A 405 0.59 0.46 9.20
CA SER A 405 1.11 1.52 8.34
C SER A 405 0.40 2.87 8.60
N ASP A 406 -0.32 3.39 7.60
CA ASP A 406 -0.74 4.79 7.51
C ASP A 406 -1.86 5.15 8.49
N SER A 407 -2.72 4.20 8.87
CA SER A 407 -3.77 4.45 9.86
C SER A 407 -3.24 4.44 11.30
N ALA A 408 -2.10 3.80 11.60
CA ALA A 408 -1.56 3.72 12.96
C ALA A 408 -1.33 5.09 13.61
N LYS A 409 -0.93 6.11 12.82
CA LYS A 409 -0.71 7.48 13.29
C LYS A 409 -1.99 8.12 13.85
N LEU A 410 -3.17 7.71 13.36
CA LEU A 410 -4.48 8.22 13.79
C LEU A 410 -4.91 7.63 15.14
N TYR A 411 -4.19 6.62 15.63
CA TYR A 411 -4.41 5.97 16.91
C TYR A 411 -3.31 6.29 17.94
N SER A 412 -2.60 7.40 17.76
CA SER A 412 -1.46 7.77 18.60
C SER A 412 -1.81 8.79 19.69
N GLN A 413 -0.97 8.85 20.73
CA GLN A 413 -1.05 9.87 21.78
C GLN A 413 -1.01 11.30 21.20
N GLU A 414 -0.19 11.52 20.19
CA GLU A 414 -0.03 12.81 19.53
C GLU A 414 -1.31 13.24 18.79
N PHE A 415 -1.96 12.31 18.08
CA PHE A 415 -3.24 12.54 17.43
C PHE A 415 -4.32 12.91 18.44
N TYR A 416 -4.50 12.10 19.49
CA TYR A 416 -5.51 12.38 20.52
C TYR A 416 -5.18 13.63 21.35
N GLY A 417 -3.91 13.98 21.51
CA GLY A 417 -3.50 15.24 22.13
C GLY A 417 -3.86 16.46 21.29
N LEU A 418 -3.80 16.35 19.96
CA LEU A 418 -4.32 17.38 19.06
C LEU A 418 -5.84 17.46 19.10
N ALA A 419 -6.54 16.31 19.05
CA ALA A 419 -8.01 16.27 19.16
C ALA A 419 -8.50 16.87 20.49
N ALA A 420 -7.85 16.56 21.61
CA ALA A 420 -8.17 17.13 22.92
C ALA A 420 -8.03 18.66 22.97
N ARG A 421 -7.05 19.23 22.26
CA ARG A 421 -6.87 20.69 22.15
C ARG A 421 -7.94 21.37 21.29
N ALA A 422 -8.46 20.66 20.28
CA ALA A 422 -9.53 21.15 19.42
C ALA A 422 -10.92 21.05 20.07
N LEU A 423 -11.07 20.26 21.14
CA LEU A 423 -12.33 19.98 21.81
C LEU A 423 -12.70 21.06 22.84
N ALA A 424 -13.95 21.51 22.82
CA ALA A 424 -14.50 22.50 23.74
C ALA A 424 -14.61 21.94 25.17
N ASP A 425 -14.72 22.84 26.15
CA ASP A 425 -14.98 22.44 27.52
C ASP A 425 -16.37 21.78 27.60
N GLY A 426 -16.44 20.56 28.14
CA GLY A 426 -17.67 19.75 28.13
C GLY A 426 -17.99 19.08 26.79
N GLY A 427 -17.13 19.25 25.78
CA GLY A 427 -17.24 18.57 24.50
C GLY A 427 -16.97 17.07 24.58
N ARG A 428 -17.29 16.35 23.51
CA ARG A 428 -17.17 14.89 23.42
C ARG A 428 -16.39 14.45 22.19
N LEU A 429 -15.56 13.42 22.35
CA LEU A 429 -14.85 12.74 21.28
C LEU A 429 -15.41 11.32 21.17
N ALA A 430 -15.89 10.91 20.01
CA ALA A 430 -16.19 9.51 19.73
C ALA A 430 -15.18 8.93 18.74
N VAL A 431 -14.71 7.72 18.99
CA VAL A 431 -13.64 7.09 18.21
C VAL A 431 -14.05 5.68 17.79
N HIS A 432 -13.89 5.39 16.49
CA HIS A 432 -13.84 4.02 16.01
C HIS A 432 -12.49 3.39 16.32
N ALA A 433 -12.48 2.33 17.11
CA ALA A 433 -11.28 1.69 17.65
C ALA A 433 -11.03 0.30 17.04
N GLY A 434 -11.38 0.11 15.77
CA GLY A 434 -11.21 -1.15 15.05
C GLY A 434 -12.16 -2.26 15.48
N SER A 435 -11.84 -3.46 15.04
CA SER A 435 -12.62 -4.68 15.26
C SER A 435 -12.02 -5.63 16.31
N SER A 436 -10.75 -5.45 16.67
CA SER A 436 -10.06 -6.31 17.64
C SER A 436 -10.16 -5.81 19.08
N THR A 437 -10.15 -6.73 20.03
CA THR A 437 -10.09 -6.40 21.46
C THR A 437 -8.81 -5.62 21.79
N HIS A 438 -7.68 -5.97 21.15
CA HIS A 438 -6.40 -5.28 21.34
C HIS A 438 -6.45 -3.82 20.89
N SER A 439 -7.04 -3.53 19.72
CA SER A 439 -7.17 -2.16 19.22
C SER A 439 -8.06 -1.29 20.12
N LEU A 440 -9.18 -1.83 20.63
CA LEU A 440 -10.03 -1.15 21.60
C LEU A 440 -9.25 -0.73 22.85
N TRP A 441 -8.55 -1.67 23.48
CA TRP A 441 -7.91 -1.44 24.78
C TRP A 441 -6.59 -0.67 24.66
N THR A 442 -5.88 -0.79 23.55
CA THR A 442 -4.75 0.09 23.22
C THR A 442 -5.23 1.52 22.98
N THR A 443 -6.38 1.71 22.32
CA THR A 443 -6.97 3.03 22.12
C THR A 443 -7.45 3.66 23.44
N ASP A 444 -8.10 2.89 24.33
CA ASP A 444 -8.47 3.33 25.69
C ASP A 444 -7.23 3.76 26.49
N ALA A 445 -6.17 2.95 26.47
CA ALA A 445 -4.91 3.27 27.12
C ALA A 445 -4.28 4.55 26.56
N THR A 446 -4.32 4.73 25.24
CA THR A 446 -3.76 5.90 24.56
C THR A 446 -4.55 7.17 24.87
N LEU A 447 -5.89 7.13 24.81
CA LEU A 447 -6.75 8.25 25.25
C LEU A 447 -6.54 8.60 26.72
N GLY A 448 -6.19 7.61 27.56
CA GLY A 448 -5.87 7.82 28.97
C GLY A 448 -4.60 8.63 29.25
N THR A 449 -3.71 8.78 28.25
CA THR A 449 -2.46 9.57 28.34
C THR A 449 -2.64 11.06 28.09
N VAL A 450 -3.80 11.46 27.55
CA VAL A 450 -4.18 12.85 27.30
C VAL A 450 -5.29 13.25 28.31
N PRO A 451 -5.68 14.53 28.46
CA PRO A 451 -6.65 14.95 29.47
C PRO A 451 -8.10 14.57 29.10
N LEU A 452 -8.31 13.31 28.69
CA LEU A 452 -9.58 12.71 28.33
C LEU A 452 -9.83 11.46 29.20
N ARG A 453 -11.11 11.15 29.39
CA ARG A 453 -11.57 9.90 30.00
C ARG A 453 -12.57 9.23 29.09
N ALA A 454 -12.32 7.97 28.77
CA ALA A 454 -13.11 7.22 27.80
C ALA A 454 -14.01 6.16 28.44
N THR A 455 -15.15 5.92 27.82
CA THR A 455 -16.07 4.83 28.09
C THR A 455 -16.11 3.92 26.87
N PRO A 456 -15.58 2.68 26.97
CA PRO A 456 -15.58 1.72 25.86
C PRO A 456 -16.95 1.06 25.69
N TYR A 457 -17.31 0.74 24.46
CA TYR A 457 -18.49 -0.07 24.12
C TYR A 457 -18.29 -0.80 22.79
N ALA A 458 -18.81 -2.02 22.70
CA ALA A 458 -18.64 -2.89 21.53
C ALA A 458 -20.01 -3.27 20.93
N MET A 459 -20.25 -2.79 19.72
CA MET A 459 -21.49 -3.05 18.97
C MET A 459 -21.30 -4.27 18.09
N THR A 460 -22.14 -5.29 18.25
CA THR A 460 -22.13 -6.46 17.35
C THR A 460 -23.24 -6.27 16.32
N ALA A 461 -22.88 -6.39 15.05
CA ALA A 461 -23.85 -6.62 13.99
C ALA A 461 -23.65 -8.01 13.40
N VAL A 462 -24.76 -8.70 13.14
CA VAL A 462 -24.75 -9.77 12.15
C VAL A 462 -24.67 -9.07 10.82
N ARG A 463 -23.46 -8.94 10.25
CA ARG A 463 -23.31 -8.23 8.98
C ARG A 463 -24.13 -8.97 7.93
N ALA A 464 -25.17 -8.35 7.36
CA ALA A 464 -25.90 -8.94 6.24
C ALA A 464 -24.97 -9.15 5.02
N CYS A 465 -23.81 -8.49 5.01
CA CYS A 465 -22.78 -8.57 3.99
C CYS A 465 -21.61 -9.53 4.32
N GLY A 466 -21.59 -10.28 5.42
CA GLY A 466 -20.46 -11.18 5.75
C GLY A 466 -20.46 -11.73 7.20
N ALA A 467 -19.30 -12.23 7.67
CA ALA A 467 -19.17 -12.72 9.04
C ALA A 467 -19.39 -11.59 10.06
N ALA A 468 -19.95 -11.93 11.22
CA ALA A 468 -20.16 -10.99 12.32
C ALA A 468 -18.81 -10.42 12.77
N ALA A 469 -18.68 -9.10 12.76
CA ALA A 469 -17.52 -8.38 13.30
C ALA A 469 -18.03 -7.35 14.30
N ASP A 470 -17.40 -7.30 15.47
CA ASP A 470 -17.67 -6.29 16.48
C ASP A 470 -17.08 -4.95 16.02
N TRP A 471 -17.84 -3.87 16.20
CA TRP A 471 -17.32 -2.51 16.09
C TRP A 471 -17.01 -2.00 17.48
N ASN A 472 -15.73 -1.78 17.75
CA ASN A 472 -15.27 -1.23 19.01
C ASN A 472 -15.29 0.31 18.93
N LEU A 473 -15.92 0.93 19.93
CA LEU A 473 -16.14 2.36 19.99
C LEU A 473 -15.74 2.89 21.36
N LEU A 474 -15.23 4.12 21.41
CA LEU A 474 -14.87 4.83 22.63
C LEU A 474 -15.55 6.20 22.64
N LEU A 475 -16.26 6.50 23.72
CA LEU A 475 -16.79 7.84 23.99
C LEU A 475 -15.91 8.51 25.05
N ALA A 476 -15.25 9.60 24.71
CA ALA A 476 -14.34 10.34 25.56
C ALA A 476 -14.81 11.78 25.80
N ALA A 477 -14.46 12.34 26.95
CA ALA A 477 -14.70 13.74 27.29
C ALA A 477 -13.55 14.29 28.14
N PRO A 478 -13.33 15.61 28.15
CA PRO A 478 -12.39 16.25 29.07
C PRO A 478 -12.81 16.07 30.54
N GLY A 479 -11.82 15.93 31.42
CA GLY A 479 -12.04 15.92 32.88
C GLY A 479 -11.70 14.61 33.57
N SER A 480 -12.13 14.46 34.81
CA SER A 480 -11.76 13.33 35.69
C SER A 480 -12.74 12.15 35.62
N ALA A 481 -13.97 12.36 35.14
CA ALA A 481 -15.01 11.35 35.07
C ALA A 481 -15.22 10.84 33.64
N ARG A 482 -15.52 9.54 33.50
CA ARG A 482 -15.89 8.92 32.22
C ARG A 482 -17.29 9.39 31.78
N PRO A 483 -17.49 9.78 30.50
CA PRO A 483 -18.80 10.20 30.02
C PRO A 483 -19.79 9.02 30.02
N ARG A 484 -21.05 9.30 30.35
CA ARG A 484 -22.11 8.27 30.31
C ARG A 484 -22.50 7.98 28.87
N LEU A 485 -22.65 6.70 28.54
CA LEU A 485 -23.28 6.23 27.30
C LEU A 485 -24.79 6.48 27.41
N ALA A 486 -25.22 7.61 26.86
CA ALA A 486 -26.61 8.03 26.84
C ALA A 486 -26.97 8.45 25.42
N LEU A 487 -28.26 8.36 25.11
CA LEU A 487 -28.81 8.94 23.89
C LEU A 487 -29.36 10.33 24.22
N PRO A 488 -29.37 11.27 23.26
CA PRO A 488 -30.10 12.52 23.41
C PRO A 488 -31.59 12.24 23.68
N PRO A 489 -32.28 13.11 24.43
CA PRO A 489 -33.67 12.88 24.85
C PRO A 489 -34.66 12.77 23.67
N ASP A 490 -34.41 13.48 22.57
CA ASP A 490 -35.29 13.49 21.39
C ASP A 490 -34.80 12.50 20.34
N SER A 491 -35.45 11.35 20.15
CA SER A 491 -35.04 10.38 19.13
C SER A 491 -35.48 10.79 17.71
N PRO A 492 -34.56 10.93 16.73
CA PRO A 492 -34.95 11.24 15.36
C PRO A 492 -35.62 10.01 14.70
N PRO A 493 -36.54 10.20 13.73
CA PRO A 493 -37.28 9.11 13.09
C PRO A 493 -36.36 8.14 12.36
N GLY A 494 -36.36 6.84 12.72
CA GLY A 494 -35.43 5.84 12.15
C GLY A 494 -34.19 5.57 13.01
N GLN A 495 -34.22 5.95 14.29
CA GLN A 495 -33.21 5.54 15.27
C GLN A 495 -33.31 4.03 15.56
N VAL A 496 -32.22 3.31 15.30
CA VAL A 496 -32.03 1.88 15.53
C VAL A 496 -31.33 1.63 16.87
N VAL A 497 -30.37 2.49 17.24
CA VAL A 497 -29.61 2.36 18.50
C VAL A 497 -30.48 2.77 19.68
N THR A 498 -30.63 1.87 20.65
CA THR A 498 -31.38 2.11 21.90
C THR A 498 -30.46 2.25 23.12
N ALA A 499 -30.94 2.89 24.18
CA ALA A 499 -30.20 3.01 25.43
C ALA A 499 -29.91 1.64 26.07
N ALA A 500 -30.78 0.65 25.88
CA ALA A 500 -30.54 -0.72 26.31
C ALA A 500 -29.37 -1.35 25.55
N MET A 501 -29.30 -1.17 24.23
CA MET A 501 -28.18 -1.66 23.41
C MET A 501 -26.85 -1.04 23.85
N LEU A 502 -26.79 0.27 24.09
CA LEU A 502 -25.56 0.93 24.56
C LEU A 502 -25.10 0.41 25.93
N ARG A 503 -26.03 0.16 26.87
CA ARG A 503 -25.70 -0.44 28.17
C ARG A 503 -25.13 -1.84 28.02
N THR A 504 -25.71 -2.66 27.15
CA THR A 504 -25.21 -4.01 26.87
C THR A 504 -23.84 -3.96 26.18
N ALA A 505 -23.67 -3.07 25.20
CA ALA A 505 -22.41 -2.86 24.49
C ALA A 505 -21.28 -2.41 25.43
N GLY A 506 -21.56 -1.51 26.37
CA GLY A 506 -20.60 -1.09 27.40
C GLY A 506 -20.21 -2.22 28.35
N ARG A 507 -21.17 -3.04 28.81
CA ARG A 507 -20.87 -4.23 29.62
C ARG A 507 -20.01 -5.23 28.86
N ARG A 508 -20.36 -5.52 27.60
CA ARG A 508 -19.60 -6.43 26.74
C ARG A 508 -18.15 -5.99 26.57
N ALA A 509 -17.93 -4.71 26.25
CA ALA A 509 -16.58 -4.18 26.12
C ALA A 509 -15.79 -4.35 27.43
N LEU A 510 -16.39 -4.05 28.59
CA LEU A 510 -15.73 -4.26 29.88
C LEU A 510 -15.38 -5.74 30.16
N HIS A 511 -16.18 -6.69 29.67
CA HIS A 511 -15.87 -8.12 29.79
C HIS A 511 -14.70 -8.57 28.91
N SER A 512 -14.41 -7.87 27.80
CA SER A 512 -13.26 -8.18 26.95
C SER A 512 -11.96 -7.53 27.46
N ARG A 513 -11.97 -6.90 28.64
CA ARG A 513 -10.78 -6.22 29.18
C ARG A 513 -9.63 -7.21 29.42
N PRO A 514 -8.44 -7.00 28.83
CA PRO A 514 -7.30 -7.85 29.09
C PRO A 514 -6.88 -7.74 30.57
N ALA A 515 -6.37 -8.85 31.10
CA ALA A 515 -5.90 -8.91 32.49
C ALA A 515 -4.71 -7.98 32.75
N HIS A 516 -3.85 -7.80 31.73
CA HIS A 516 -2.73 -6.86 31.77
C HIS A 516 -3.10 -5.57 31.03
N ALA A 517 -2.73 -4.44 31.62
CA ALA A 517 -2.93 -3.14 30.98
C ALA A 517 -2.07 -3.06 29.71
N LEU A 518 -2.71 -2.78 28.58
CA LEU A 518 -2.01 -2.50 27.33
C LEU A 518 -1.33 -1.13 27.42
N LEU A 519 -0.22 -1.00 26.72
CA LEU A 519 0.54 0.24 26.69
C LEU A 519 -0.01 1.18 25.62
N PRO A 520 0.07 2.51 25.84
CA PRO A 520 -0.37 3.48 24.85
C PRO A 520 0.47 3.39 23.57
N SER A 521 -0.17 3.73 22.46
CA SER A 521 0.41 3.86 21.13
C SER A 521 0.93 5.29 20.92
N THR A 522 2.15 5.44 20.39
CA THR A 522 2.73 6.74 20.03
C THR A 522 3.22 6.71 18.60
N LEU A 523 3.48 7.87 17.99
CA LEU A 523 4.02 7.92 16.61
C LEU A 523 5.32 7.12 16.45
N LEU A 524 6.19 7.12 17.47
CA LEU A 524 7.46 6.41 17.45
C LEU A 524 7.34 4.93 17.84
N ARG A 525 6.23 4.54 18.47
CA ARG A 525 5.95 3.18 18.93
C ARG A 525 4.47 2.86 18.70
N PRO A 526 4.06 2.65 17.44
CA PRO A 526 2.70 2.23 17.14
C PRO A 526 2.45 0.85 17.76
N ARG A 527 1.33 0.70 18.47
CA ARG A 527 0.94 -0.54 19.17
C ARG A 527 -0.49 -0.99 18.86
N ILE A 528 -1.11 -0.36 17.88
CA ILE A 528 -2.55 -0.49 17.66
C ILE A 528 -2.94 -1.86 17.05
N THR A 529 -2.01 -2.50 16.36
CA THR A 529 -2.11 -3.89 15.89
C THR A 529 -1.36 -4.82 16.85
N GLU A 530 -1.79 -6.08 16.91
CA GLU A 530 -1.14 -7.14 17.72
C GLU A 530 0.24 -7.54 17.19
#